data_AF-A0A9P3U0M2-F1
#
_entry.id   AF-A0A9P3U0M2-F1
#
_cell.length_a   1.000
_cell.length_b   1.000
_cell.length_c   1.000
_cell.angle_alpha   90.00
_cell.angle_beta   90.00
_cell.angle_gamma   90.00
#
_symmetry.space_group_name_H-M   'P 1'
#
loop_
_entity.id
_entity.type
_entity.pdbx_description
1 polymer ?
#
loop_
_entity_poly.entity_id
_entity_poly.type
_entity_poly.pdbx_seq_one_letter_code
_entity_poly.pdbx_strand_id
1 'polypeptide(L)'
;MIIIRSQDRLDLMRVNRVEISNNRVYAMLEDDIRKIGEYESNERAMQVLNEIQKFIENGVKKDYIDSCRVRHNQEKVFEMPVE
;
A
#
# COMPACT_ATOMS: atom_id res chain seq x y z
N MET A 1 -6.69 -4.36 4.43
CA MET A 1 -6.82 -4.15 2.98
C MET A 1 -6.43 -2.72 2.68
N ILE A 2 -5.44 -2.51 1.83
CA ILE A 2 -4.89 -1.19 1.48
C ILE A 2 -5.20 -0.90 0.02
N ILE A 3 -5.50 0.35 -0.34
CA ILE A 3 -5.56 0.78 -1.74
C ILE A 3 -4.22 1.37 -2.12
N ILE A 4 -3.58 0.81 -3.15
CA ILE A 4 -2.29 1.27 -3.66
C ILE A 4 -2.46 1.69 -5.12
N ARG A 5 -1.91 2.85 -5.47
CA ARG A 5 -1.74 3.29 -6.85
C ARG A 5 -0.31 2.99 -7.30
N SER A 6 -0.15 2.26 -8.40
CA SER A 6 1.15 1.90 -8.96
C SER A 6 1.97 3.15 -9.33
N GLN A 7 3.29 2.95 -9.41
CA GLN A 7 4.25 4.01 -9.71
C GLN A 7 4.04 4.62 -11.11
N ASP A 8 3.65 3.79 -12.10
CA ASP A 8 3.27 4.25 -13.44
C ASP A 8 1.86 4.88 -13.51
N ARG A 9 1.12 4.85 -12.39
CA ARG A 9 -0.23 5.39 -12.19
C ARG A 9 -1.31 4.72 -13.03
N LEU A 10 -1.00 3.62 -13.70
CA LEU A 10 -1.95 2.87 -14.54
C LEU A 10 -2.86 1.98 -13.71
N ASP A 11 -2.39 1.52 -12.55
CA ASP A 11 -3.12 0.61 -11.69
C ASP A 11 -3.51 1.27 -10.36
N LEU A 12 -4.77 1.07 -9.97
CA LEU A 12 -5.29 1.37 -8.64
C LEU A 12 -5.94 0.09 -8.11
N MET A 13 -5.40 -0.45 -7.03
CA MET A 13 -5.76 -1.82 -6.59
C MET A 13 -5.92 -1.92 -5.07
N ARG A 14 -6.87 -2.75 -4.65
CA ARG A 14 -6.99 -3.22 -3.27
C ARG A 14 -6.06 -4.40 -3.09
N VAL A 15 -5.08 -4.25 -2.21
CA VAL A 15 -3.99 -5.21 -2.04
C VAL A 15 -4.15 -5.96 -0.72
N ASN A 16 -3.90 -7.27 -0.77
CA ASN A 16 -3.89 -8.15 0.40
C ASN A 16 -2.54 -8.12 1.10
N ARG A 17 -1.44 -8.23 0.34
CA ARG A 17 -0.07 -8.21 0.85
C ARG A 17 0.85 -7.46 -0.11
N VAL A 18 1.84 -6.77 0.43
CA VAL A 18 2.92 -6.15 -0.33
C VAL A 18 4.21 -6.87 0.01
N GLU A 19 5.03 -7.17 -1.00
CA GLU A 19 6.33 -7.80 -0.86
C GLU A 19 7.39 -7.05 -1.65
N ILE A 20 8.65 -7.26 -1.28
CA ILE A 20 9.79 -6.80 -2.06
C ILE A 20 10.63 -7.98 -2.55
N SER A 21 11.20 -7.82 -3.74
CA SER A 21 12.21 -8.71 -4.28
C SER A 21 13.28 -7.86 -4.96
N ASN A 22 14.47 -7.82 -4.35
CA ASN A 22 15.51 -6.85 -4.69
C ASN A 22 14.96 -5.40 -4.65
N ASN A 23 15.14 -4.65 -5.73
CA ASN A 23 14.69 -3.27 -5.88
C ASN A 23 13.22 -3.14 -6.36
N ARG A 24 12.45 -4.22 -6.38
CA ARG A 24 11.08 -4.24 -6.91
C ARG A 24 10.06 -4.51 -5.82
N VAL A 25 8.93 -3.81 -5.90
CA VAL A 25 7.80 -3.94 -4.99
C VAL A 25 6.62 -4.56 -5.71
N TYR A 26 6.03 -5.58 -5.09
CA TYR A 26 4.93 -6.37 -5.63
C TYR A 26 3.70 -6.31 -4.74
N ALA A 27 2.54 -6.17 -5.35
CA ALA A 27 1.24 -6.39 -4.74
C ALA A 27 0.82 -7.84 -4.99
N MET A 28 0.46 -8.53 -3.92
CA MET A 28 -0.13 -9.86 -3.95
C MET A 28 -1.64 -9.72 -3.84
N LEU A 29 -2.33 -10.14 -4.90
CA LEU A 29 -3.79 -10.25 -5.00
C LEU A 29 -4.17 -11.72 -4.78
N GLU A 30 -5.46 -12.04 -4.71
CA GLU A 30 -5.90 -13.44 -4.48
C GLU A 30 -5.41 -14.39 -5.57
N ASP A 31 -5.48 -13.96 -6.83
CA ASP A 31 -5.16 -14.79 -8.00
C ASP A 31 -4.04 -14.18 -8.88
N ASP A 32 -3.36 -13.12 -8.43
CA ASP A 32 -2.39 -12.39 -9.25
C ASP A 32 -1.25 -11.76 -8.43
N ILE A 33 -0.11 -11.54 -9.07
CA ILE A 33 1.06 -10.85 -8.51
C ILE A 33 1.42 -9.72 -9.46
N ARG A 34 1.38 -8.48 -8.95
CA ARG A 34 1.59 -7.29 -9.77
C ARG A 34 2.75 -6.45 -9.28
N LYS A 35 3.70 -6.15 -10.17
CA LYS A 35 4.75 -5.17 -9.87
C LYS A 35 4.12 -3.78 -9.79
N ILE A 36 4.28 -3.10 -8.66
CA ILE A 36 3.69 -1.79 -8.40
C ILE A 36 4.74 -0.67 -8.30
N GLY A 37 6.02 -1.03 -8.17
CA GLY A 37 7.12 -0.08 -8.20
C GLY A 37 8.46 -0.77 -8.41
N GLU A 38 9.41 -0.04 -8.96
CA GLU A 38 10.81 -0.43 -9.10
C GLU A 38 11.69 0.79 -8.77
N TYR A 39 12.74 0.55 -8.00
CA TYR A 39 13.59 1.58 -7.42
C TYR A 39 15.05 1.37 -7.80
N GLU A 40 15.91 2.35 -7.57
CA GLU A 40 17.35 2.22 -7.88
C GLU A 40 18.03 1.13 -7.04
N SER A 41 17.56 0.92 -5.81
CA SER A 41 18.19 -0.01 -4.86
C SER A 41 17.17 -0.76 -4.01
N ASN A 42 17.64 -1.86 -3.40
CA ASN A 42 16.87 -2.63 -2.43
C ASN A 42 16.57 -1.77 -1.17
N GLU A 43 17.50 -0.91 -0.78
CA GLU A 43 17.34 0.01 0.35
C GLU A 43 16.18 0.98 0.10
N ARG A 44 16.05 1.53 -1.12
CA ARG A 44 14.92 2.41 -1.46
C ARG A 44 13.61 1.64 -1.48
N ALA A 45 13.58 0.43 -2.04
CA ALA A 45 12.39 -0.43 -2.01
C ALA A 45 11.95 -0.76 -0.56
N MET A 46 12.91 -1.02 0.34
CA MET A 46 12.64 -1.22 1.78
C MET A 46 12.10 0.03 2.46
N GLN A 47 12.61 1.22 2.12
CA GLN A 47 12.07 2.48 2.64
C GLN A 47 10.61 2.66 2.24
N VAL A 48 10.27 2.39 0.99
CA VAL A 48 8.88 2.48 0.50
C VAL A 48 7.98 1.47 1.21
N LEU A 49 8.45 0.25 1.45
CA LEU A 49 7.69 -0.73 2.24
C LEU A 49 7.41 -0.20 3.66
N ASN A 50 8.39 0.44 4.31
CA ASN A 50 8.21 1.07 5.62
C ASN A 50 7.22 2.25 5.57
N GLU A 51 7.20 3.03 4.49
CA GLU A 51 6.23 4.11 4.27
C GLU A 51 4.81 3.56 4.13
N ILE A 52 4.63 2.47 3.37
CA ILE A 52 3.35 1.75 3.26
C ILE A 52 2.88 1.25 4.64
N GLN A 53 3.78 0.67 5.44
CA GLN A 53 3.44 0.24 6.79
C GLN A 53 2.95 1.41 7.65
N LYS A 54 3.70 2.52 7.68
CA LYS A 54 3.31 3.73 8.42
C LYS A 54 1.97 4.29 7.94
N PHE A 55 1.72 4.24 6.64
CA PHE A 55 0.44 4.65 6.06
C PHE A 55 -0.72 3.79 6.58
N ILE A 56 -0.55 2.47 6.65
CA ILE A 56 -1.55 1.54 7.21
C ILE A 56 -1.80 1.86 8.68
N GLU A 57 -0.75 1.99 9.49
CA GLU A 57 -0.86 2.32 10.92
C GLU A 57 -1.61 3.65 11.14
N ASN A 58 -1.35 4.65 10.30
CA ASN A 58 -2.04 5.93 10.37
C ASN A 58 -3.48 5.89 9.83
N GLY A 59 -3.78 4.96 8.91
CA GLY A 59 -5.15 4.67 8.46
C GLY A 59 -5.98 4.09 9.59
N VAL A 60 -5.45 3.08 10.30
CA VAL A 60 -6.12 2.44 11.45
C VAL A 60 -6.45 3.44 12.56
N LYS A 61 -5.57 4.43 12.81
CA LYS A 61 -5.84 5.50 13.80
C LYS A 61 -7.02 6.41 13.44
N LYS A 62 -7.42 6.45 12.17
CA LYS A 62 -8.57 7.26 11.71
C LYS A 62 -9.87 6.47 11.67
N ASP A 63 -9.81 5.15 11.80
CA ASP A 63 -11.00 4.34 11.97
C ASP A 63 -11.61 4.63 13.36
N TYR A 64 -12.92 4.84 13.39
CA TYR A 64 -13.64 5.04 14.65
C TYR A 64 -14.97 4.28 14.63
N ILE A 65 -15.45 3.98 15.83
CA ILE A 65 -16.78 3.43 16.06
C ILE A 65 -17.63 4.58 16.58
N ASP A 66 -18.75 4.85 15.90
CA ASP A 66 -19.67 5.89 16.34
C ASP A 66 -20.55 5.43 17.51
N SER A 67 -21.39 6.33 18.01
CA SER A 67 -22.34 6.03 19.10
C SER A 67 -23.38 4.96 18.73
N CYS A 68 -23.57 4.69 17.44
CA CYS A 68 -24.44 3.66 16.89
C CYS A 68 -23.73 2.31 16.71
N ARG A 69 -22.48 2.17 17.16
CA ARG A 69 -21.63 0.98 17.00
C ARG A 69 -21.31 0.66 15.54
N VAL A 70 -21.40 1.64 14.65
CA VAL A 70 -21.02 1.51 13.25
C VAL A 70 -19.55 1.89 13.10
N ARG A 71 -18.76 1.03 12.45
CA ARG A 71 -17.36 1.31 12.12
C ARG A 71 -17.28 2.10 10.83
N HIS A 72 -16.66 3.28 10.89
CA HIS A 72 -16.37 4.10 9.72
C HIS A 72 -14.92 3.90 9.32
N ASN A 73 -14.68 3.33 8.14
CA ASN A 73 -13.34 3.15 7.59
C ASN A 73 -13.04 4.29 6.61
N GLN A 74 -11.99 5.05 6.85
CA GLN A 74 -11.51 6.03 5.85
C GLN A 74 -10.61 5.32 4.85
N GLU A 75 -11.17 4.95 3.69
CA GLU A 75 -10.36 4.43 2.59
C GLU A 75 -9.41 5.53 2.09
N LYS A 76 -8.11 5.28 2.22
CA LYS A 76 -7.07 6.14 1.67
C LYS A 76 -6.27 5.38 0.63
N VAL A 77 -5.75 6.12 -0.33
CA VAL A 77 -4.84 5.60 -1.37
C VAL A 77 -3.41 5.92 -0.98
N PHE A 78 -2.56 4.90 -0.96
CA PHE A 78 -1.12 5.09 -0.97
C PHE A 78 -0.65 5.20 -2.41
N GLU A 79 -0.02 6.32 -2.77
CA GLU A 79 0.57 6.50 -4.10
C GLU A 79 2.03 6.09 -4.04
N MET A 80 2.43 5.14 -4.88
CA MET A 80 3.83 4.70 -4.96
C MET A 80 4.71 5.88 -5.37
N PRO A 81 5.78 6.20 -4.62
CA PRO A 81 6.64 7.32 -4.93
C PRO A 81 7.41 7.08 -6.24
N VAL A 82 7.52 8.14 -7.05
CA VAL A 82 8.35 8.21 -8.26
C VAL A 82 9.70 8.79 -7.90
N GLU A 83 10.69 7.91 -7.69
CA GLU A 83 12.11 8.23 -7.47
C GLU A 83 12.99 7.07 -7.95
#